data_AF-D6PTA9-F1
#
_entry.id   AF-D6PTA9-F1
#
_cell.length_a   1.000
_cell.length_b   1.000
_cell.length_c   1.000
_cell.angle_alpha   90.00
_cell.angle_beta   90.00
_cell.angle_gamma   90.00
#
_symmetry.space_group_name_H-M   'P 1'
#
loop_
_entity.id
_entity.type
_entity.pdbx_description
1 polymer ?
#
loop_
_entity_poly.entity_id
_entity_poly.type
_entity_poly.pdbx_seq_one_letter_code
_entity_poly.pdbx_strand_id
1 'polypeptide(L)'
;NNSATCRSCHNYDAMDHAKQHPEAARQMKVAAKDNQSCIDCHKGIAHQLPDMSSGFRKQFDELRASANDSGDTLYSIDIKPIYAAKGDKEASGSLLPASEVKVLKRDGDWLQIEITGWTESAGRQRVLTQFPGKRIFVASIRGDVQQQVKTLEKTTVADTNTEWSKLQATAW
;
A
#
# COMPACT_ATOMS: atom_id res chain seq x y z
N ASN A 1 2.80 -5.53 19.51
CA ASN A 1 2.31 -5.95 20.85
C ASN A 1 2.58 -7.44 21.13
N ASN A 2 3.62 -8.06 20.56
CA ASN A 2 4.00 -9.48 20.77
C ASN A 2 2.84 -10.50 20.86
N SER A 3 1.83 -10.38 19.99
CA SER A 3 0.65 -11.27 19.99
C SER A 3 -0.11 -11.34 21.34
N ALA A 4 -0.18 -10.23 22.09
CA ALA A 4 -0.81 -10.17 23.41
C ALA A 4 -2.23 -10.76 23.46
N THR A 5 -3.05 -10.51 22.44
CA THR A 5 -4.42 -11.04 22.34
C THR A 5 -4.45 -12.56 22.13
N CYS A 6 -3.47 -13.13 21.41
CA CYS A 6 -3.38 -14.59 21.26
C CYS A 6 -2.98 -15.23 22.59
N ARG A 7 -2.08 -14.57 23.32
CA ARG A 7 -1.50 -15.06 24.57
C ARG A 7 -2.44 -14.97 25.77
N SER A 8 -3.54 -14.24 25.67
CA SER A 8 -4.58 -14.26 26.71
C SER A 8 -5.25 -15.63 26.84
N CYS A 9 -5.22 -16.45 25.78
CA CYS A 9 -5.79 -17.80 25.76
C CYS A 9 -4.77 -18.90 25.43
N HIS A 10 -3.66 -18.58 24.75
CA HIS A 10 -2.62 -19.55 24.36
C HIS A 10 -1.28 -19.29 25.07
N ASN A 11 -0.78 -20.27 25.82
CA ASN A 11 0.56 -20.24 26.41
C ASN A 11 1.42 -21.36 25.81
N TYR A 12 2.69 -21.07 25.50
CA TYR A 12 3.69 -22.07 25.10
C TYR A 12 3.76 -23.24 26.07
N ASP A 13 3.74 -22.97 27.37
CA ASP A 13 3.85 -24.02 28.40
C ASP A 13 2.62 -24.93 28.46
N ALA A 14 1.47 -24.44 27.98
CA ALA A 14 0.22 -25.20 27.92
C ALA A 14 0.07 -26.00 26.62
N MET A 15 1.00 -25.87 25.66
CA MET A 15 0.93 -26.59 24.40
C MET A 15 1.46 -28.02 24.55
N ASP A 16 0.64 -28.99 24.18
CA ASP A 16 1.06 -30.39 24.11
C ASP A 16 1.78 -30.67 22.78
N HIS A 17 3.10 -30.51 22.78
CA HIS A 17 3.93 -30.76 21.60
C HIS A 17 3.91 -32.21 21.11
N ALA A 18 3.51 -33.18 21.95
CA ALA A 18 3.40 -34.58 21.53
C ALA A 18 2.20 -34.82 20.61
N LYS A 19 1.18 -33.95 20.67
CA LYS A 19 -0.01 -33.97 19.80
C LYS A 19 0.15 -33.13 18.53
N GLN A 20 1.24 -32.39 18.41
CA GLN A 20 1.54 -31.59 17.22
C GLN A 20 2.21 -32.46 16.16
N HIS A 21 2.04 -32.10 14.88
CA HIS A 21 2.86 -32.68 13.81
C HIS A 21 4.36 -32.48 14.14
N PRO A 22 5.26 -33.45 13.89
CA PRO A 22 6.66 -33.38 14.33
C PRO A 22 7.39 -32.10 13.88
N GLU A 23 7.09 -31.61 12.68
CA GLU A 23 7.63 -30.35 12.17
C GLU A 23 7.14 -29.15 12.99
N ALA A 24 5.84 -29.07 13.26
CA ALA A 24 5.24 -27.99 14.05
C ALA A 24 5.78 -28.01 15.49
N ALA A 25 5.92 -29.18 16.10
CA ALA A 25 6.52 -29.33 17.42
C ALA A 25 7.96 -28.80 17.46
N ARG A 26 8.76 -29.05 16.42
CA ARG A 26 10.14 -28.55 16.35
C ARG A 26 10.18 -27.03 16.25
N GLN A 27 9.37 -26.45 15.37
CA GLN A 27 9.28 -24.99 15.20
C GLN A 27 8.77 -24.31 16.47
N MET A 28 7.75 -24.88 17.11
CA MET A 28 7.16 -24.30 18.32
C MET A 28 8.09 -24.35 19.53
N LYS A 29 9.02 -25.32 19.62
CA LYS A 29 10.09 -25.30 20.65
C LYS A 29 11.04 -24.13 20.47
N VAL A 30 11.40 -23.80 19.22
CA VAL A 30 12.24 -22.62 18.92
C VAL A 30 11.45 -21.35 19.22
N ALA A 31 10.20 -21.27 18.77
CA ALA A 31 9.33 -20.12 19.02
C ALA A 31 9.13 -19.85 20.52
N ALA A 32 8.97 -20.90 21.33
CA ALA A 32 8.86 -20.80 22.79
C ALA A 32 10.16 -20.28 23.42
N LYS A 33 11.30 -20.84 23.03
CA LYS A 33 12.63 -20.44 23.52
C LYS A 33 12.94 -18.97 23.22
N ASP A 34 12.65 -18.54 22.00
CA ASP A 34 12.97 -17.19 21.52
C ASP A 34 11.82 -16.19 21.77
N ASN A 35 10.75 -16.63 22.44
CA ASN A 35 9.53 -15.87 22.70
C ASN A 35 8.96 -15.16 21.45
N GLN A 36 8.94 -15.85 20.32
CA GLN A 36 8.52 -15.30 19.03
C GLN A 36 7.06 -14.85 19.04
N SER A 37 6.72 -13.89 18.18
CA SER A 37 5.33 -13.43 18.08
C SER A 37 4.54 -14.43 17.24
N CYS A 38 3.37 -14.86 17.73
CA CYS A 38 2.53 -15.87 17.06
C CYS A 38 2.20 -15.48 15.61
N ILE A 39 1.90 -14.20 15.39
CA ILE A 39 1.56 -13.64 14.07
C ILE A 39 2.72 -13.62 13.07
N ASP A 40 3.95 -13.92 13.50
CA ASP A 40 5.11 -13.96 12.59
C ASP A 40 4.97 -15.13 11.60
N CYS A 41 4.41 -16.25 12.07
CA CYS A 41 4.13 -17.44 11.27
C CYS A 41 2.63 -17.70 11.05
N HIS A 42 1.79 -17.46 12.07
CA HIS A 42 0.35 -17.72 12.01
C HIS A 42 -0.43 -16.56 11.39
N LYS A 43 -0.02 -16.15 10.20
CA LYS A 43 -0.71 -15.14 9.39
C LYS A 43 -1.93 -15.78 8.75
N GLY A 44 -3.04 -15.06 8.69
CA GLY A 44 -4.26 -15.59 8.08
C GLY A 44 -5.31 -16.14 9.04
N ILE A 45 -5.06 -16.16 10.36
CA ILE A 45 -5.97 -16.79 11.34
C ILE A 45 -7.23 -15.95 11.59
N ALA A 46 -7.05 -14.65 11.90
CA ALA A 46 -8.19 -13.76 12.17
C ALA A 46 -8.79 -13.15 10.90
N HIS A 47 -7.94 -12.89 9.90
CA HIS A 47 -8.34 -12.44 8.57
C HIS A 47 -7.74 -13.40 7.58
N GLN A 48 -8.54 -13.96 6.68
CA GLN A 48 -8.03 -14.86 5.65
C GLN A 48 -6.95 -14.15 4.83
N LEU A 49 -5.84 -14.84 4.58
CA LEU A 49 -4.88 -14.35 3.60
C LEU A 49 -5.56 -14.26 2.24
N PRO A 50 -5.18 -13.28 1.40
CA PRO A 50 -5.56 -13.33 0.00
C PRO A 50 -5.12 -14.67 -0.59
N ASP A 51 -5.87 -15.19 -1.55
CA ASP A 51 -5.50 -16.44 -2.20
C ASP A 51 -4.17 -16.22 -2.96
N MET A 52 -3.13 -16.92 -2.48
CA MET A 52 -1.77 -16.83 -3.00
C MET A 52 -1.48 -17.93 -4.04
N SER A 53 -2.51 -18.65 -4.50
CA SER A 53 -2.36 -19.70 -5.51
C SER A 53 -1.80 -19.15 -6.82
N SER A 54 -1.17 -20.02 -7.60
CA SER A 54 -0.54 -19.67 -8.88
C SER A 54 -1.52 -19.10 -9.91
N GLY A 55 -2.83 -19.33 -9.75
CA GLY A 55 -3.87 -18.82 -10.64
C GLY A 55 -3.86 -17.30 -10.76
N PHE A 56 -3.62 -16.59 -9.65
CA PHE A 56 -3.60 -15.12 -9.64
C PHE A 56 -2.46 -14.52 -10.44
N ARG A 57 -1.31 -15.21 -10.53
CA ARG A 57 -0.19 -14.72 -11.35
C ARG A 57 -0.55 -14.70 -12.82
N LYS A 58 -1.16 -15.78 -13.32
CA LYS A 58 -1.61 -15.87 -14.70
C LYS A 58 -2.70 -14.83 -15.01
N GLN A 59 -3.67 -14.68 -14.12
CA GLN A 59 -4.72 -13.67 -14.26
C GLN A 59 -4.14 -12.24 -14.28
N PHE A 60 -3.11 -11.98 -13.46
CA PHE A 60 -2.45 -10.69 -13.43
C PHE A 60 -1.62 -10.41 -14.70
N ASP A 61 -0.97 -11.43 -15.25
CA ASP A 61 -0.26 -11.32 -16.53
C ASP A 61 -1.23 -11.08 -17.69
N GLU A 62 -2.40 -11.74 -17.69
CA GLU A 62 -3.48 -11.49 -18.64
C GLU A 62 -4.03 -10.05 -18.51
N LEU A 63 -4.24 -9.56 -17.28
CA LEU A 63 -4.64 -8.18 -17.03
C LEU A 63 -3.62 -7.19 -17.62
N ARG A 64 -2.33 -7.38 -17.35
CA ARG A 64 -1.25 -6.55 -17.92
C ARG A 64 -1.26 -6.55 -19.44
N ALA A 65 -1.45 -7.72 -20.05
CA ALA A 65 -1.48 -7.84 -21.51
C ALA A 65 -2.71 -7.14 -22.13
N SER A 66 -3.84 -7.10 -21.42
CA SER A 66 -5.08 -6.45 -21.87
C SER A 66 -5.15 -4.94 -21.57
N ALA A 67 -4.19 -4.43 -20.80
CA ALA A 67 -4.19 -3.04 -20.34
C ALA A 67 -4.06 -2.05 -21.51
N ASN A 68 -4.81 -0.96 -21.44
CA ASN A 68 -4.70 0.16 -22.37
C ASN A 68 -4.88 1.50 -21.63
N ASP A 69 -4.49 2.58 -22.28
CA ASP A 69 -4.43 3.95 -21.76
C ASP A 69 -5.37 4.93 -22.50
N SER A 70 -6.35 4.36 -23.21
CA SER A 70 -7.28 5.13 -24.05
C SER A 70 -8.34 5.91 -23.26
N GLY A 71 -8.63 5.51 -22.01
CA GLY A 71 -9.64 6.14 -21.15
C GLY A 71 -9.16 7.41 -20.44
N ASP A 72 -10.07 8.30 -20.07
CA ASP A 72 -9.72 9.54 -19.34
C ASP A 72 -9.45 9.30 -17.85
N THR A 73 -10.00 8.22 -17.30
CA THR A 73 -9.65 7.72 -15.97
C THR A 73 -8.88 6.42 -16.13
N LEU A 74 -7.67 6.37 -15.57
CA LEU A 74 -6.78 5.21 -15.65
C LEU A 74 -6.43 4.73 -14.25
N TYR A 75 -6.06 3.45 -14.18
CA TYR A 75 -5.53 2.83 -12.97
C TYR A 75 -4.17 2.24 -13.29
N SER A 76 -3.17 2.56 -12.48
CA SER A 76 -1.83 1.97 -12.60
C SER A 76 -1.86 0.49 -12.27
N ILE A 77 -1.30 -0.34 -13.13
CA ILE A 77 -1.11 -1.77 -12.83
C ILE A 77 0.17 -2.00 -12.02
N ASP A 78 1.20 -1.23 -12.32
CA ASP A 78 2.53 -1.30 -11.71
C ASP A 78 2.95 0.06 -11.17
N ILE A 79 4.05 0.07 -10.41
CA ILE A 79 4.68 1.32 -10.01
C ILE A 79 5.15 2.06 -11.27
N LYS A 80 4.72 3.31 -11.43
CA LYS A 80 5.17 4.19 -12.50
C LYS A 80 5.95 5.36 -11.91
N PRO A 81 7.16 5.67 -12.40
CA PRO A 81 7.80 6.93 -12.05
C PRO A 81 6.94 8.08 -12.58
N ILE A 82 6.87 9.17 -11.82
CA ILE A 82 6.21 10.40 -12.25
C ILE A 82 7.24 11.53 -12.27
N TYR A 83 7.05 12.49 -13.18
CA TYR A 83 8.00 13.55 -13.47
C TYR A 83 7.31 14.92 -13.37
N ALA A 84 8.09 15.95 -13.10
CA ALA A 84 7.56 17.32 -13.05
C ALA A 84 7.32 17.84 -14.47
N ALA A 85 8.24 17.54 -15.38
CA ALA A 85 8.14 17.87 -16.79
C ALA A 85 8.50 16.67 -17.69
N LYS A 86 7.98 16.71 -18.92
CA LYS A 86 8.31 15.73 -19.96
C LYS A 86 9.81 15.79 -20.28
N GLY A 87 10.48 14.64 -20.20
CA GLY A 87 11.91 14.51 -20.51
C GLY A 87 12.85 14.73 -19.32
N ASP A 88 12.33 14.97 -18.11
CA ASP A 88 13.14 15.00 -16.89
C ASP A 88 13.88 13.67 -16.71
N LYS A 89 15.15 13.75 -16.32
CA LYS A 89 15.97 12.56 -16.05
C LYS A 89 15.70 11.95 -14.67
N GLU A 90 15.24 12.77 -13.73
CA GLU A 90 14.97 12.35 -12.36
C GLU A 90 13.47 12.35 -12.08
N ALA A 91 12.97 11.22 -11.60
CA ALA A 91 11.58 11.11 -11.21
C ALA A 91 11.26 12.03 -10.03
N SER A 92 10.18 12.80 -10.12
CA SER A 92 9.62 13.62 -9.04
C SER A 92 8.66 12.85 -8.13
N GLY A 93 8.69 11.52 -8.21
CA GLY A 93 7.89 10.65 -7.36
C GLY A 93 7.63 9.30 -8.00
N SER A 94 6.66 8.59 -7.45
CA SER A 94 6.14 7.35 -8.04
C SER A 94 4.63 7.25 -7.82
N LEU A 95 3.89 6.89 -8.86
CA LEU A 95 2.53 6.40 -8.77
C LEU A 95 2.56 4.91 -8.42
N LEU A 96 1.80 4.49 -7.41
CA LEU A 96 1.80 3.11 -6.92
C LEU A 96 0.71 2.29 -7.62
N PRO A 97 0.72 0.94 -7.55
CA PRO A 97 -0.30 0.10 -8.18
C PRO A 97 -1.71 0.39 -7.67
N ALA A 98 -2.70 0.09 -8.50
CA ALA A 98 -4.13 0.29 -8.26
C ALA A 98 -4.49 1.75 -7.89
N SER A 99 -3.72 2.70 -8.39
CA SER A 99 -3.95 4.13 -8.14
C SER A 99 -4.71 4.74 -9.30
N GLU A 100 -5.84 5.37 -8.97
CA GLU A 100 -6.65 6.12 -9.93
C GLU A 100 -5.97 7.44 -10.30
N VAL A 101 -5.97 7.74 -11.59
CA VAL A 101 -5.51 9.03 -12.12
C VAL A 101 -6.43 9.50 -13.22
N LYS A 102 -6.54 10.82 -13.39
CA LYS A 102 -7.25 11.43 -14.51
C LYS A 102 -6.25 11.94 -15.53
N VAL A 103 -6.41 11.56 -16.80
CA VAL A 103 -5.58 12.03 -17.89
C VAL A 103 -5.97 13.46 -18.25
N LEU A 104 -4.99 14.36 -18.21
CA LEU A 104 -5.14 15.77 -18.58
C LEU A 104 -4.66 16.04 -20.00
N LYS A 105 -3.55 15.40 -20.42
CA LYS A 105 -2.96 15.56 -21.75
C LYS A 105 -2.23 14.29 -22.19
N ARG A 106 -2.26 14.02 -23.49
CA ARG A 106 -1.50 12.94 -24.15
C ARG A 106 -0.49 13.55 -25.11
N ASP A 107 0.77 13.13 -25.05
CA ASP A 107 1.86 13.70 -25.86
C ASP A 107 2.92 12.64 -26.19
N GLY A 108 2.66 11.87 -27.25
CA GLY A 108 3.44 10.67 -27.57
C GLY A 108 3.31 9.63 -26.45
N ASP A 109 4.45 9.11 -25.98
CA ASP A 109 4.50 8.11 -24.89
C ASP A 109 4.30 8.72 -23.49
N TRP A 110 4.00 10.01 -23.40
CA TRP A 110 3.85 10.73 -22.13
C TRP A 110 2.39 11.11 -21.87
N LEU A 111 1.97 10.90 -20.62
CA LEU A 111 0.64 11.26 -20.13
C LEU A 111 0.78 12.28 -19.03
N GLN A 112 0.21 13.46 -19.21
CA GLN A 112 0.03 14.37 -18.09
C GLN A 112 -1.21 13.90 -17.32
N ILE A 113 -1.03 13.67 -16.02
CA ILE A 113 -2.06 13.11 -15.16
C ILE A 113 -2.32 14.00 -13.95
N GLU A 114 -3.55 13.98 -13.49
CA GLU A 114 -3.98 14.48 -12.20
C GLU A 114 -4.06 13.31 -11.22
N ILE A 115 -3.37 13.47 -10.10
CA ILE A 115 -3.32 12.51 -9.00
C ILE A 115 -4.01 13.17 -7.81
N THR A 116 -4.96 12.46 -7.20
CA THR A 116 -5.57 12.93 -5.95
C THR A 116 -5.30 11.94 -4.82
N GLY A 117 -5.12 12.44 -3.62
CA GLY A 117 -5.00 11.59 -2.45
C GLY A 117 -4.83 12.38 -1.17
N TRP A 118 -4.99 11.69 -0.05
CA TRP A 118 -4.94 12.22 1.30
C TRP A 118 -3.55 12.11 1.88
N THR A 119 -3.15 13.08 2.67
CA THR A 119 -1.95 13.03 3.51
C THR A 119 -2.27 13.68 4.84
N GLU A 120 -1.55 13.31 5.89
CA GLU A 120 -1.58 14.09 7.13
C GLU A 120 -1.27 15.56 6.80
N SER A 121 -2.10 16.46 7.34
CA SER A 121 -1.93 17.90 7.13
C SER A 121 -0.62 18.39 7.73
N ALA A 122 -0.18 17.75 8.82
CA ALA A 122 1.10 18.02 9.44
C ALA A 122 2.24 17.33 8.67
N GLY A 123 3.38 18.02 8.58
CA GLY A 123 4.61 17.46 8.02
C GLY A 123 4.79 17.72 6.52
N ARG A 124 5.59 16.88 5.88
CA ARG A 124 6.11 17.14 4.52
C ARG A 124 5.15 16.79 3.39
N GLN A 125 4.03 16.11 3.64
CA GLN A 125 3.00 15.85 2.61
C GLN A 125 3.54 15.18 1.33
N ARG A 126 4.42 14.18 1.48
CA ARG A 126 5.09 13.49 0.36
C ARG A 126 4.46 12.18 -0.05
N VAL A 127 3.51 11.68 0.73
CA VAL A 127 2.90 10.37 0.52
C VAL A 127 1.39 10.57 0.52
N LEU A 128 0.75 10.21 -0.58
CA LEU A 128 -0.68 10.31 -0.77
C LEU A 128 -1.31 8.93 -0.53
N THR A 129 -2.47 8.91 0.12
CA THR A 129 -3.28 7.72 0.37
C THR A 129 -4.68 7.87 -0.23
N GLN A 130 -5.35 6.77 -0.53
CA GLN A 130 -6.69 6.80 -1.11
C GLN A 130 -7.73 7.38 -0.14
N PHE A 131 -7.55 7.10 1.16
CA PHE A 131 -8.44 7.54 2.22
C PHE A 131 -7.65 8.10 3.41
N PRO A 132 -8.22 9.07 4.14
CA PRO A 132 -7.57 9.64 5.32
C PRO A 132 -7.45 8.58 6.42
N GLY A 133 -6.28 8.52 7.07
CA GLY A 133 -6.01 7.56 8.14
C GLY A 133 -5.87 6.08 7.69
N LYS A 134 -5.96 5.80 6.39
CA LYS A 134 -5.75 4.44 5.83
C LYS A 134 -4.44 4.37 5.08
N ARG A 135 -3.69 3.29 5.29
CA ARG A 135 -2.39 3.03 4.62
C ARG A 135 -2.58 2.38 3.25
N ILE A 136 -3.48 2.94 2.43
CA ILE A 136 -3.69 2.54 1.03
C ILE A 136 -3.01 3.61 0.19
N PHE A 137 -1.76 3.38 -0.19
CA PHE A 137 -0.92 4.40 -0.80
C PHE A 137 -1.24 4.57 -2.30
N VAL A 138 -1.35 5.82 -2.73
CA VAL A 138 -1.64 6.22 -4.12
C VAL A 138 -0.35 6.66 -4.82
N ALA A 139 0.38 7.59 -4.20
CA ALA A 139 1.60 8.12 -4.81
C ALA A 139 2.59 8.59 -3.75
N SER A 140 3.86 8.61 -4.15
CA SER A 140 4.88 9.43 -3.51
C SER A 140 5.18 10.62 -4.41
N ILE A 141 5.28 11.81 -3.83
CA ILE A 141 5.55 13.06 -4.54
C ILE A 141 6.71 13.80 -3.87
N ARG A 142 7.57 14.43 -4.67
CA ARG A 142 8.72 15.23 -4.24
C ARG A 142 9.02 16.33 -5.26
N GLY A 143 9.97 17.20 -4.93
CA GLY A 143 10.43 18.26 -5.84
C GLY A 143 9.29 19.16 -6.29
N ASP A 144 9.30 19.51 -7.57
CA ASP A 144 8.36 20.47 -8.16
C ASP A 144 6.91 19.96 -8.13
N VAL A 145 6.69 18.66 -8.33
CA VAL A 145 5.35 18.04 -8.20
C VAL A 145 4.77 18.28 -6.82
N GLN A 146 5.59 18.18 -5.77
CA GLN A 146 5.16 18.44 -4.39
C GLN A 146 4.91 19.94 -4.13
N GLN A 147 5.69 20.83 -4.73
CA GLN A 147 5.55 22.28 -4.51
C GLN A 147 4.31 22.86 -5.20
N GLN A 148 3.82 22.21 -6.24
CA GLN A 148 2.69 22.69 -7.06
C GLN A 148 1.35 22.03 -6.69
N VAL A 149 1.29 21.27 -5.60
CA VAL A 149 0.05 20.63 -5.16
C VAL A 149 -1.00 21.64 -4.74
N LYS A 150 -2.27 21.32 -5.01
CA LYS A 150 -3.43 22.09 -4.56
C LYS A 150 -4.12 21.33 -3.45
N THR A 151 -4.42 22.00 -2.34
CA THR A 151 -5.28 21.42 -1.30
C THR A 151 -6.74 21.56 -1.74
N LEU A 152 -7.47 20.44 -1.82
CA LEU A 152 -8.86 20.40 -2.23
C LEU A 152 -9.82 20.45 -1.04
N GLU A 153 -9.57 19.62 -0.04
CA GLU A 153 -10.40 19.50 1.15
C GLU A 153 -9.55 19.07 2.35
N LYS A 154 -10.10 19.27 3.55
CA LYS A 154 -9.49 18.86 4.82
C LYS A 154 -10.51 18.09 5.64
N THR A 155 -10.03 17.16 6.46
CA THR A 155 -10.84 16.39 7.39
C THR A 155 -10.05 16.00 8.63
N THR A 156 -10.75 15.60 9.68
CA THR A 156 -10.13 15.07 10.90
C THR A 156 -10.57 13.63 11.09
N VAL A 157 -9.61 12.71 11.19
CA VAL A 157 -9.90 11.29 11.41
C VAL A 157 -10.26 11.08 12.87
N ALA A 158 -11.51 10.72 13.16
CA ALA A 158 -12.06 10.61 14.52
C ALA A 158 -11.21 9.71 15.44
N ASP A 159 -10.78 8.55 14.95
CA ASP A 159 -10.02 7.56 15.75
C ASP A 159 -8.66 8.06 16.24
N THR A 160 -8.07 9.04 15.54
CA THR A 160 -6.69 9.52 15.80
C THR A 160 -6.63 11.00 16.12
N ASN A 161 -7.76 11.71 16.00
CA ASN A 161 -7.87 13.17 16.08
C ASN A 161 -6.80 13.90 15.23
N THR A 162 -6.41 13.31 14.11
CA THR A 162 -5.37 13.84 13.21
C THR A 162 -6.02 14.53 12.01
N GLU A 163 -5.56 15.73 11.67
CA GLU A 163 -6.01 16.46 10.49
C GLU A 163 -5.32 15.90 9.23
N TRP A 164 -6.11 15.66 8.19
CA TRP A 164 -5.68 15.19 6.88
C TRP A 164 -6.14 16.17 5.80
N SER A 165 -5.27 16.40 4.82
CA SER A 165 -5.54 17.22 3.64
C SER A 165 -5.62 16.33 2.42
N LYS A 166 -6.65 16.51 1.59
CA LYS A 166 -6.69 15.93 0.25
C LYS A 166 -5.98 16.87 -0.70
N LEU A 167 -4.95 16.35 -1.34
CA LEU A 167 -4.13 17.06 -2.28
C LEU A 167 -4.45 16.59 -3.70
N GLN A 168 -4.32 17.54 -4.63
CA GLN A 168 -4.28 17.31 -6.05
C GLN A 168 -2.88 17.67 -6.55
N ALA A 169 -2.23 16.73 -7.22
CA ALA A 169 -0.95 16.92 -7.88
C ALA A 169 -1.12 16.73 -9.39
N THR A 170 -0.30 17.43 -10.17
CA THR A 170 -0.17 17.21 -11.61
C THR A 170 1.24 16.75 -11.90
N ALA A 171 1.38 15.70 -12.69
CA ALA A 171 2.67 15.14 -13.08
C ALA A 171 2.61 14.53 -14.48
N TRP A 172 3.77 14.23 -15.04
CA TRP A 172 3.98 13.53 -16.30
C TRP A 172 4.47 12.09 -16.09
#